data_AF-A0A932K2E4-F1
#
_entry.id   AF-A0A932K2E4-F1
#
_cell.length_a   1.000
_cell.length_b   1.000
_cell.length_c   1.000
_cell.angle_alpha   90.00
_cell.angle_beta   90.00
_cell.angle_gamma   90.00
#
_symmetry.space_group_name_H-M   'P 1'
#
loop_
_entity.id
_entity.type
_entity.pdbx_description
1 polymer ?
#
loop_
_entity_poly.entity_id
_entity_poly.type
_entity_poly.pdbx_seq_one_letter_code
_entity_poly.pdbx_strand_id
1 'polypeptide(L)'
;SAHGWPHAELSLAPTPTLQLENSTEGEQLFILERMAWNDQAATAAEVTALHLFRDLFAEEAWRPGEQISVGSLAVLFTDLRGSTRLYREIGDAVAFGHVMNHFDVLREAIAAEGGALVKTIGDSVMAVFRRPVASLRAVLRAQQALASPPEGGRPLLLKAGIHYGPCIAVTLNDRLDYFGSTVNTAARLESLSSGGDVIISAAVRVDPEVAELLAQADDTHRTEPFEAMLKGFDEERFELWRVALGATAATHPTAVER
;
A
#
# COMPACT_ATOMS: atom_id res chain seq x y z
N SER A 1 14.75 -15.42 28.32
CA SER A 1 13.76 -15.74 29.37
C SER A 1 12.51 -14.88 29.16
N ALA A 2 11.36 -15.36 29.61
CA ALA A 2 10.02 -15.00 29.13
C ALA A 2 9.42 -13.69 29.68
N HIS A 3 10.20 -12.65 29.99
CA HIS A 3 9.65 -11.43 30.62
C HIS A 3 10.06 -10.20 29.80
N GLY A 4 9.05 -9.50 29.27
CA GLY A 4 9.20 -8.24 28.56
C GLY A 4 9.77 -7.12 29.44
N TRP A 5 9.99 -5.97 28.81
CA TRP A 5 10.56 -4.79 29.45
C TRP A 5 9.72 -4.37 30.67
N PRO A 6 10.34 -4.10 31.83
CA PRO A 6 9.60 -3.69 33.02
C PRO A 6 8.93 -2.32 32.79
N HIS A 7 7.68 -2.19 33.22
CA HIS A 7 6.92 -0.93 33.28
C HIS A 7 7.45 0.01 34.37
N ALA A 8 8.75 0.34 34.34
CA ALA A 8 9.29 1.40 35.17
C ALA A 8 8.92 2.76 34.55
N GLU A 9 8.54 3.73 35.39
CA GLU A 9 8.34 5.12 34.98
C GLU A 9 9.54 5.62 34.18
N LEU A 10 9.29 6.04 32.94
CA LEU A 10 10.28 6.64 32.06
C LEU A 10 10.73 7.98 32.66
N SER A 11 11.93 8.02 33.25
CA SER A 11 12.53 9.28 33.65
C SER A 11 13.21 9.92 32.44
N LEU A 12 12.79 11.14 32.10
CA LEU A 12 13.39 11.94 31.03
C LEU A 12 14.61 12.67 31.61
N ALA A 13 15.80 12.27 31.18
CA ALA A 13 17.06 12.97 31.49
C ALA A 13 17.63 13.62 30.21
N PRO A 14 18.23 14.82 30.29
CA PRO A 14 18.84 15.50 29.14
C PRO A 14 20.03 14.75 28.52
N THR A 15 20.57 13.75 29.23
CA THR A 15 21.54 12.78 28.73
C THR A 15 21.03 11.38 29.04
N PRO A 16 20.61 10.58 28.04
CA PRO A 16 20.22 9.20 28.27
C PRO A 16 21.46 8.34 28.52
N THR A 17 21.42 7.53 29.57
CA THR A 17 22.40 6.48 29.83
C THR A 17 21.79 5.15 29.42
N LEU A 18 22.38 4.48 28.43
CA LEU A 18 22.00 3.12 28.05
C LEU A 18 22.93 2.13 28.75
N GLN A 19 22.36 1.24 29.57
CA GLN A 19 23.09 0.15 30.22
C GLN A 19 22.67 -1.18 29.58
N LEU A 20 23.63 -1.89 29.01
CA LEU A 20 23.43 -3.21 28.41
C LEU A 20 24.06 -4.27 29.32
N GLU A 21 23.24 -5.22 29.80
CA GLU A 21 23.70 -6.33 30.63
C GLU A 21 23.53 -7.65 29.88
N ASN A 22 24.63 -8.37 29.67
CA ASN A 22 24.61 -9.71 29.10
C ASN A 22 24.57 -10.74 30.23
N SER A 23 23.38 -11.27 30.52
CA SER A 23 23.18 -12.31 31.56
C SER A 23 23.41 -13.74 31.04
N THR A 24 24.13 -13.92 29.94
CA THR A 24 24.41 -15.23 29.31
C THR A 24 25.90 -15.57 29.35
N GLU A 25 26.25 -16.86 29.25
CA GLU A 25 27.64 -17.34 29.23
C GLU A 25 28.36 -17.13 27.89
N GLY A 26 27.64 -16.68 26.85
CA GLY A 26 28.17 -16.47 25.50
C GLY A 26 28.33 -15.00 25.12
N GLU A 27 29.19 -14.73 24.13
CA GLU A 27 29.30 -13.40 23.52
C GLU A 27 27.97 -12.99 22.87
N GLN A 28 27.55 -11.75 23.10
CA GLN A 28 26.35 -11.16 22.51
C GLN A 28 26.75 -9.91 21.72
N LEU A 29 26.30 -9.82 20.47
CA LEU A 29 26.49 -8.62 19.64
C LEU A 29 25.35 -7.64 19.92
N PHE A 30 25.69 -6.45 20.41
CA PHE A 30 24.77 -5.34 20.53
C PHE A 30 25.11 -4.30 19.46
N ILE A 31 24.11 -3.95 18.63
CA ILE A 31 24.25 -2.92 17.60
C ILE A 31 23.45 -1.70 18.07
N LEU A 32 24.14 -0.57 18.22
CA LEU A 32 23.53 0.72 18.52
C LEU A 32 23.64 1.61 17.28
N GLU A 33 22.54 1.75 16.54
CA GLU A 33 22.50 2.61 15.36
C GLU A 33 21.97 4.00 15.71
N ARG A 34 22.76 5.03 15.42
CA ARG A 34 22.32 6.42 15.51
C ARG A 34 21.71 6.81 14.17
N MET A 35 20.38 6.94 14.10
CA MET A 35 19.66 7.50 12.96
C MET A 35 19.88 9.02 12.89
N ALA A 36 21.11 9.46 12.60
CA ALA A 36 21.35 10.84 12.20
C ALA A 36 20.88 10.98 10.74
N TRP A 37 19.79 11.71 10.54
CA TRP A 37 19.36 12.10 9.20
C TRP A 37 20.50 12.85 8.51
N ASN A 38 20.90 12.35 7.34
CA ASN A 38 21.80 13.06 6.44
C ASN A 38 20.94 13.61 5.32
N ASP A 39 20.82 14.94 5.24
CA ASP A 39 19.96 15.64 4.26
C ASP A 39 20.43 15.47 2.80
N GLN A 40 21.52 14.71 2.58
CA GLN A 40 22.07 14.35 1.27
C GLN A 40 22.10 12.84 1.00
N ALA A 41 21.45 12.01 1.83
CA ALA A 41 21.39 10.57 1.62
C ALA A 41 19.94 10.11 1.40
N ALA A 42 19.70 9.41 0.30
CA ALA A 42 18.45 8.68 0.12
C ALA A 42 18.56 7.34 0.86
N THR A 43 17.60 7.06 1.74
CA THR A 43 17.49 5.77 2.44
C THR A 43 17.13 4.65 1.47
N ALA A 44 17.49 3.40 1.78
CA ALA A 44 17.04 2.25 1.00
C ALA A 44 15.51 2.20 0.85
N ALA A 45 14.78 2.65 1.87
CA ALA A 45 13.32 2.81 1.83
C ALA A 45 12.84 3.82 0.77
N GLU A 46 13.52 4.97 0.67
CA GLU A 46 13.20 6.02 -0.30
C GLU A 46 13.51 5.55 -1.71
N VAL A 47 14.71 5.00 -1.93
CA VAL A 47 15.16 4.56 -3.24
C VAL A 47 14.33 3.39 -3.76
N THR A 48 14.01 2.40 -2.92
CA THR A 48 13.24 1.23 -3.34
C THR A 48 11.78 1.56 -3.65
N ALA A 49 11.19 2.55 -2.97
CA ALA A 49 9.82 2.98 -3.23
C ALA A 49 9.68 3.85 -4.50
N LEU A 50 10.77 4.35 -5.07
CA LEU A 50 10.74 5.16 -6.29
C LEU A 50 10.60 4.29 -7.55
N HIS A 51 9.58 4.57 -8.36
CA HIS A 51 9.39 3.90 -9.65
C HIS A 51 10.62 4.07 -10.56
N LEU A 52 11.19 5.29 -10.61
CA LEU A 52 12.34 5.61 -11.44
C LEU A 52 13.58 4.76 -11.10
N PHE A 53 13.80 4.46 -9.82
CA PHE A 53 14.91 3.59 -9.42
C PHE A 53 14.69 2.17 -9.89
N ARG A 54 13.47 1.64 -9.76
CA ARG A 54 13.12 0.31 -10.27
C ARG A 54 13.31 0.19 -11.78
N ASP A 55 13.03 1.24 -12.53
CA ASP A 55 13.14 1.23 -13.98
C ASP A 55 14.60 1.37 -14.46
N LEU A 56 15.37 2.27 -13.83
CA LEU A 56 16.75 2.58 -14.25
C LEU A 56 17.79 1.61 -13.68
N PHE A 57 17.53 1.01 -12.53
CA PHE A 57 18.48 0.18 -11.78
C PHE A 57 17.94 -1.24 -11.53
N ALA A 58 17.08 -1.74 -12.42
CA ALA A 58 16.48 -3.07 -12.30
C ALA A 58 17.53 -4.19 -12.13
N GLU A 59 18.70 -4.07 -12.76
CA GLU A 59 19.80 -5.04 -12.72
C GLU A 59 20.86 -4.75 -11.65
N GLU A 60 20.93 -3.52 -11.12
CA GLU A 60 21.70 -3.22 -9.90
C GLU A 60 20.94 -3.66 -8.64
N ALA A 61 19.80 -4.31 -8.82
CA ALA A 61 19.07 -4.98 -7.78
C ALA A 61 20.01 -5.97 -7.07
N TRP A 62 20.05 -5.78 -5.76
CA TRP A 62 20.85 -6.47 -4.74
C TRP A 62 21.20 -7.91 -5.09
N ARG A 63 22.39 -8.33 -4.67
CA ARG A 63 22.92 -9.67 -4.93
C ARG A 63 21.83 -10.72 -4.62
N PRO A 64 21.58 -11.69 -5.51
CA PRO A 64 20.57 -12.71 -5.27
C PRO A 64 20.74 -13.35 -3.88
N GLY A 65 19.69 -13.27 -3.06
CA GLY A 65 19.68 -13.78 -1.68
C GLY A 65 19.88 -12.73 -0.57
N GLU A 66 20.19 -11.48 -0.91
CA GLU A 66 20.30 -10.39 0.06
C GLU A 66 18.91 -9.83 0.41
N GLN A 67 18.62 -9.67 1.70
CA GLN A 67 17.36 -9.15 2.23
C GLN A 67 17.64 -7.85 2.97
N ILE A 68 16.91 -6.78 2.64
CA ILE A 68 17.06 -5.50 3.32
C ILE A 68 15.72 -5.11 3.93
N SER A 69 15.75 -4.78 5.23
CA SER A 69 14.65 -4.10 5.89
C SER A 69 14.54 -2.69 5.31
N VAL A 70 13.47 -2.42 4.55
CA VAL A 70 13.22 -1.11 3.94
C VAL A 70 12.35 -0.21 4.82
N GLY A 71 12.28 -0.50 6.12
CA GLY A 71 11.37 0.16 7.05
C GLY A 71 9.91 -0.05 6.65
N SER A 72 9.04 0.89 7.03
CA SER A 72 7.61 0.80 6.74
C SER A 72 7.23 1.36 5.37
N LEU A 73 6.39 0.62 4.65
CA LEU A 73 5.82 1.02 3.36
C LEU A 73 4.31 0.82 3.38
N ALA A 74 3.59 1.64 2.62
CA ALA A 74 2.17 1.43 2.35
C ALA A 74 2.06 0.50 1.15
N VAL A 75 1.49 -0.67 1.36
CA VAL A 75 1.28 -1.68 0.32
C VAL A 75 -0.17 -1.58 -0.13
N LEU A 76 -0.38 -1.31 -1.41
CA LEU A 76 -1.67 -1.30 -2.08
C LEU A 76 -1.80 -2.58 -2.90
N PHE A 77 -2.86 -3.33 -2.66
CA PHE A 77 -3.34 -4.37 -3.57
C PHE A 77 -4.63 -3.92 -4.21
N THR A 78 -4.78 -4.19 -5.50
CA THR A 78 -6.04 -4.00 -6.22
C THR A 78 -6.38 -5.20 -7.07
N ASP A 79 -7.66 -5.41 -7.34
CA ASP A 79 -8.18 -6.49 -8.18
C ASP A 79 -9.42 -6.03 -8.97
N LEU A 80 -9.59 -6.50 -10.21
CA LEU A 80 -10.74 -6.11 -11.01
C LEU A 80 -11.96 -6.96 -10.63
N ARG A 81 -13.01 -6.31 -10.12
CA ARG A 81 -14.23 -7.01 -9.69
C ARG A 81 -14.88 -7.74 -10.85
N GLY A 82 -14.95 -9.06 -10.76
CA GLY A 82 -15.69 -9.89 -11.71
C GLY A 82 -15.02 -10.01 -13.08
N SER A 83 -13.70 -9.85 -13.16
CA SER A 83 -12.92 -10.01 -14.39
C SER A 83 -13.18 -11.35 -15.10
N THR A 84 -13.23 -12.47 -14.38
CA THR A 84 -13.57 -13.78 -14.97
C THR A 84 -14.91 -13.77 -15.69
N ARG A 85 -15.91 -13.05 -15.16
CA ARG A 85 -17.22 -12.90 -15.80
C ARG A 85 -17.13 -12.01 -17.03
N LEU A 86 -16.31 -10.95 -16.98
CA LEU A 86 -16.04 -10.08 -18.13
C LEU A 86 -15.53 -10.88 -19.33
N TYR A 87 -14.49 -11.71 -19.14
CA TYR A 87 -13.95 -12.57 -20.19
C TYR A 87 -15.02 -13.47 -20.84
N ARG A 88 -15.91 -14.04 -20.03
CA ARG A 88 -16.99 -14.93 -20.53
C ARG A 88 -18.08 -14.21 -21.30
N GLU A 89 -18.38 -12.96 -20.98
CA GLU A 89 -19.49 -12.21 -21.60
C GLU A 89 -19.11 -11.55 -22.92
N ILE A 90 -17.90 -11.00 -23.01
CA ILE A 90 -17.48 -10.18 -24.16
C ILE A 90 -16.31 -10.79 -24.96
N GLY A 91 -15.83 -11.96 -24.55
CA GLY A 91 -14.74 -12.68 -25.20
C GLY A 91 -13.35 -12.12 -24.88
N ASP A 92 -12.32 -12.95 -25.10
CA ASP A 92 -10.97 -12.70 -24.59
C ASP A 92 -10.32 -11.44 -25.14
N ALA A 93 -10.44 -11.19 -26.45
CA ALA A 93 -9.78 -10.04 -27.08
C ALA A 93 -10.32 -8.69 -26.57
N VAL A 94 -11.64 -8.56 -26.42
CA VAL A 94 -12.27 -7.32 -25.96
C VAL A 94 -12.05 -7.13 -24.45
N ALA A 95 -12.20 -8.20 -23.66
CA ALA A 95 -11.90 -8.17 -22.23
C ALA A 95 -10.44 -7.80 -21.95
N PHE A 96 -9.50 -8.32 -22.74
CA PHE A 96 -8.09 -7.97 -22.63
C PHE A 96 -7.85 -6.46 -22.84
N GLY A 97 -8.52 -5.83 -23.81
CA GLY A 97 -8.44 -4.38 -24.01
C GLY A 97 -8.91 -3.58 -22.78
N HIS A 98 -9.99 -4.01 -22.14
CA HIS A 98 -10.46 -3.39 -20.89
C HIS A 98 -9.47 -3.58 -19.73
N VAL A 99 -8.84 -4.75 -19.63
CA VAL A 99 -7.82 -5.03 -18.61
C VAL A 99 -6.55 -4.22 -18.84
N MET A 100 -6.14 -3.99 -20.09
CA MET A 100 -5.01 -3.11 -20.41
C MET A 100 -5.30 -1.66 -20.01
N ASN A 101 -6.46 -1.11 -20.38
CA ASN A 101 -6.87 0.22 -19.96
C ASN A 101 -6.91 0.35 -18.42
N HIS A 102 -7.38 -0.71 -17.74
CA HIS A 102 -7.35 -0.77 -16.29
C HIS A 102 -5.93 -0.63 -15.72
N PHE A 103 -4.95 -1.32 -16.29
CA PHE A 103 -3.56 -1.17 -15.87
C PHE A 103 -2.99 0.21 -16.18
N ASP A 104 -3.33 0.81 -17.31
CA ASP A 104 -2.83 2.14 -17.68
C ASP A 104 -3.31 3.21 -16.68
N VAL A 105 -4.60 3.18 -16.32
CA VAL A 105 -5.17 4.06 -15.29
C VAL A 105 -4.47 3.88 -13.95
N LEU A 106 -4.23 2.63 -13.53
CA LEU A 106 -3.52 2.37 -12.28
C LEU A 106 -2.07 2.85 -12.33
N ARG A 107 -1.34 2.57 -13.41
CA ARG A 107 0.05 3.02 -13.59
C ARG A 107 0.14 4.54 -13.48
N GLU A 108 -0.72 5.26 -14.18
CA GLU A 108 -0.75 6.72 -14.13
C GLU A 108 -1.06 7.24 -12.73
N ALA A 109 -2.09 6.71 -12.07
CA ALA A 109 -2.49 7.16 -10.74
C ALA A 109 -1.43 6.86 -9.67
N ILE A 110 -0.78 5.69 -9.73
CA ILE A 110 0.33 5.30 -8.85
C ILE A 110 1.52 6.24 -9.06
N ALA A 111 1.92 6.46 -10.31
CA ALA A 111 3.07 7.31 -10.64
C ALA A 111 2.83 8.78 -10.25
N ALA A 112 1.62 9.30 -10.45
CA ALA A 112 1.25 10.67 -10.09
C ALA A 112 1.37 10.96 -8.58
N GLU A 113 1.28 9.92 -7.75
CA GLU A 113 1.43 10.00 -6.30
C GLU A 113 2.82 9.53 -5.81
N GLY A 114 3.76 9.32 -6.73
CA GLY A 114 5.13 8.90 -6.41
C GLY A 114 5.24 7.46 -5.89
N GLY A 115 4.24 6.62 -6.16
CA GLY A 115 4.29 5.20 -5.86
C GLY A 115 5.03 4.39 -6.92
N ALA A 116 5.31 3.14 -6.61
CA ALA A 116 5.90 2.18 -7.52
C ALA A 116 4.96 1.01 -7.77
N LEU A 117 4.68 0.72 -9.05
CA LEU A 117 4.06 -0.53 -9.46
C LEU A 117 5.09 -1.65 -9.28
N VAL A 118 4.81 -2.60 -8.37
CA VAL A 118 5.73 -3.71 -8.09
C VAL A 118 5.56 -4.79 -9.15
N LYS A 119 4.34 -5.31 -9.27
CA LYS A 119 4.00 -6.41 -10.18
C LYS A 119 2.49 -6.49 -10.41
N THR A 120 2.13 -7.21 -11.47
CA THR A 120 0.75 -7.57 -11.81
C THR A 120 0.58 -9.08 -11.66
N ILE A 121 -0.59 -9.54 -11.18
CA ILE A 121 -0.91 -10.96 -10.99
C ILE A 121 -2.30 -11.19 -11.60
N GLY A 122 -2.35 -11.74 -12.82
CA GLY A 122 -3.61 -11.74 -13.58
C GLY A 122 -4.03 -10.30 -13.89
N ASP A 123 -5.20 -9.91 -13.41
CA ASP A 123 -5.79 -8.56 -13.42
C ASP A 123 -5.53 -7.77 -12.13
N SER A 124 -4.86 -8.35 -11.14
CA SER A 124 -4.52 -7.68 -9.88
C SER A 124 -3.22 -6.87 -9.99
N VAL A 125 -3.12 -5.80 -9.21
CA VAL A 125 -1.92 -4.95 -9.09
C VAL A 125 -1.42 -4.94 -7.65
N MET A 126 -0.11 -5.03 -7.49
CA MET A 126 0.60 -4.70 -6.25
C MET A 126 1.42 -3.44 -6.46
N ALA A 127 1.23 -2.45 -5.60
CA ALA A 127 1.99 -1.21 -5.59
C ALA A 127 2.46 -0.86 -4.17
N VAL A 128 3.54 -0.10 -4.09
CA VAL A 128 4.09 0.40 -2.82
C VAL A 128 4.26 1.91 -2.83
N PHE A 129 4.06 2.51 -1.67
CA PHE A 129 4.19 3.94 -1.46
C PHE A 129 4.93 4.19 -0.15
N ARG A 130 5.69 5.28 -0.10
CA ARG A 130 6.33 5.69 1.15
C ARG A 130 5.32 6.23 2.17
N ARG A 131 4.32 6.97 1.69
CA ARG A 131 3.31 7.63 2.53
C ARG A 131 1.95 6.95 2.35
N PRO A 132 1.25 6.59 3.44
CA PRO A 132 -0.08 5.98 3.37
C PRO A 132 -1.09 6.83 2.58
N VAL A 133 -1.11 8.15 2.80
CA VAL A 133 -2.05 9.03 2.09
C VAL A 133 -1.87 9.04 0.57
N ALA A 134 -0.65 8.86 0.08
CA ALA A 134 -0.36 8.82 -1.36
C ALA A 134 -1.00 7.58 -2.00
N SER A 135 -0.92 6.43 -1.31
CA SER A 135 -1.58 5.20 -1.76
C SER A 135 -3.10 5.32 -1.80
N LEU A 136 -3.70 6.02 -0.83
CA LEU A 136 -5.13 6.26 -0.76
C LEU A 136 -5.59 7.22 -1.88
N ARG A 137 -4.86 8.30 -2.13
CA ARG A 137 -5.16 9.22 -3.24
C ARG A 137 -5.06 8.54 -4.60
N ALA A 138 -4.00 7.76 -4.82
CA ALA A 138 -3.79 7.02 -6.06
C ALA A 138 -4.96 6.09 -6.34
N VAL A 139 -5.37 5.28 -5.35
CA VAL A 139 -6.46 4.34 -5.57
C VAL A 139 -7.81 5.03 -5.74
N LEU A 140 -8.11 6.10 -4.98
CA LEU A 140 -9.37 6.84 -5.15
C LEU A 140 -9.46 7.48 -6.55
N ARG A 141 -8.37 8.06 -7.06
CA ARG A 141 -8.30 8.57 -8.43
C ARG A 141 -8.52 7.48 -9.47
N ALA A 142 -7.86 6.32 -9.30
CA ALA A 142 -8.03 5.20 -10.21
C ALA A 142 -9.47 4.65 -10.20
N GLN A 143 -10.09 4.53 -9.02
CA GLN A 143 -11.48 4.11 -8.90
C GLN A 143 -12.43 5.04 -9.65
N GLN A 144 -12.22 6.36 -9.51
CA GLN A 144 -13.06 7.36 -10.17
C GLN A 144 -12.95 7.26 -11.70
N ALA A 145 -11.72 7.17 -12.22
CA ALA A 145 -11.47 7.06 -13.66
C ALA A 145 -12.04 5.75 -14.25
N LEU A 146 -11.95 4.64 -13.52
CA LEU A 146 -12.50 3.35 -13.96
C LEU A 146 -14.02 3.26 -13.87
N ALA A 147 -14.62 3.92 -12.87
CA ALA A 147 -16.06 3.97 -12.71
C ALA A 147 -16.75 4.86 -13.76
N SER A 148 -16.05 5.85 -14.31
CA SER A 148 -16.56 6.80 -15.31
C SER A 148 -15.62 6.90 -16.52
N PRO A 149 -15.50 5.84 -17.34
CA PRO A 149 -14.61 5.86 -18.50
C PRO A 149 -15.14 6.81 -19.59
N PRO A 150 -14.28 7.27 -20.51
CA PRO A 150 -14.69 8.05 -21.69
C PRO A 150 -15.76 7.33 -22.54
N GLU A 151 -16.44 8.09 -23.42
CA GLU A 151 -17.55 7.57 -24.25
C GLU A 151 -17.20 6.24 -24.96
N GLY A 152 -18.08 5.26 -24.83
CA GLY A 152 -17.91 3.90 -25.37
C GLY A 152 -17.18 2.93 -24.44
N GLY A 153 -16.61 3.40 -23.33
CA GLY A 153 -16.02 2.56 -22.29
C GLY A 153 -17.07 1.89 -21.38
N ARG A 154 -16.76 0.68 -20.91
CA ARG A 154 -17.56 -0.02 -19.88
C ARG A 154 -17.02 0.35 -18.50
N PRO A 155 -17.87 0.82 -17.56
CA PRO A 155 -17.47 1.04 -16.18
C PRO A 155 -16.88 -0.21 -15.53
N LEU A 156 -15.76 -0.05 -14.85
CA LEU A 156 -15.05 -1.11 -14.13
C LEU A 156 -15.02 -0.77 -12.63
N LEU A 157 -15.24 -1.78 -11.80
CA LEU A 157 -15.15 -1.64 -10.35
C LEU A 157 -13.87 -2.29 -9.85
N LEU A 158 -13.11 -1.51 -9.10
CA LEU A 158 -11.84 -1.93 -8.53
C LEU A 158 -12.06 -2.36 -7.09
N LYS A 159 -11.54 -3.53 -6.71
CA LYS A 159 -11.35 -3.90 -5.31
C LYS A 159 -9.99 -3.40 -4.85
N ALA A 160 -9.89 -2.91 -3.62
CA ALA A 160 -8.63 -2.40 -3.12
C ALA A 160 -8.43 -2.61 -1.61
N GLY A 161 -7.17 -2.80 -1.22
CA GLY A 161 -6.75 -2.92 0.18
C GLY A 161 -5.41 -2.24 0.42
N ILE A 162 -5.30 -1.51 1.54
CA ILE A 162 -4.09 -0.79 1.93
C ILE A 162 -3.71 -1.13 3.36
N HIS A 163 -2.46 -1.54 3.55
CA HIS A 163 -1.85 -1.66 4.86
C HIS A 163 -0.48 -0.97 4.90
N TYR A 164 -0.11 -0.46 6.07
CA TYR A 164 1.15 0.23 6.31
C TYR A 164 1.93 -0.48 7.41
N GLY A 165 3.18 -0.82 7.13
CA GLY A 165 4.00 -1.59 8.07
C GLY A 165 5.35 -1.97 7.50
N PRO A 166 6.21 -2.62 8.30
CA PRO A 166 7.57 -3.00 7.90
C PRO A 166 7.54 -4.02 6.74
N CYS A 167 8.43 -3.84 5.78
CA CYS A 167 8.59 -4.75 4.64
C CYS A 167 10.05 -5.13 4.43
N ILE A 168 10.26 -6.31 3.87
CA ILE A 168 11.57 -6.76 3.37
C ILE A 168 11.55 -6.58 1.87
N ALA A 169 12.53 -5.84 1.34
CA ALA A 169 12.77 -5.78 -0.08
C ALA A 169 13.74 -6.90 -0.49
N VAL A 170 13.43 -7.57 -1.59
CA VAL A 170 14.23 -8.68 -2.14
C VAL A 170 14.29 -8.57 -3.66
N THR A 171 15.26 -9.23 -4.29
CA THR A 171 15.31 -9.39 -5.75
C THR A 171 14.73 -10.75 -6.12
N LEU A 172 13.67 -10.78 -6.95
CA LEU A 172 13.06 -11.98 -7.50
C LEU A 172 12.87 -11.83 -9.00
N ASN A 173 13.30 -12.81 -9.79
CA ASN A 173 13.26 -12.76 -11.27
C ASN A 173 13.89 -11.46 -11.82
N ASP A 174 15.06 -11.10 -11.29
CA ASP A 174 15.83 -9.90 -11.67
C ASP A 174 15.05 -8.58 -11.52
N ARG A 175 14.08 -8.56 -10.58
CA ARG A 175 13.29 -7.38 -10.24
C ARG A 175 13.12 -7.25 -8.74
N LEU A 176 13.05 -6.02 -8.28
CA LEU A 176 12.76 -5.72 -6.88
C LEU A 176 11.32 -6.15 -6.52
N ASP A 177 11.17 -6.84 -5.40
CA ASP A 177 9.91 -7.35 -4.86
C ASP A 177 9.87 -7.14 -3.33
N TYR A 178 8.70 -7.34 -2.71
CA TYR A 178 8.50 -7.14 -1.28
C TYR A 178 7.83 -8.34 -0.61
N PHE A 179 8.32 -8.67 0.58
CA PHE A 179 7.81 -9.75 1.41
C PHE A 179 7.61 -9.29 2.85
N GLY A 180 6.75 -10.02 3.57
CA GLY A 180 6.47 -9.80 4.99
C GLY A 180 4.99 -9.90 5.31
N SER A 181 4.69 -9.85 6.61
CA SER A 181 3.30 -9.80 7.11
C SER A 181 2.54 -8.62 6.50
N THR A 182 3.19 -7.47 6.34
CA THR A 182 2.56 -6.27 5.77
C THR A 182 1.96 -6.50 4.38
N VAL A 183 2.69 -7.20 3.50
CA VAL A 183 2.24 -7.54 2.14
C VAL A 183 1.05 -8.50 2.20
N ASN A 184 1.12 -9.52 3.06
CA ASN A 184 0.05 -10.49 3.23
C ASN A 184 -1.23 -9.83 3.78
N THR A 185 -1.11 -8.95 4.78
CA THR A 185 -2.23 -8.20 5.35
C THR A 185 -2.90 -7.36 4.28
N ALA A 186 -2.15 -6.56 3.52
CA ALA A 186 -2.72 -5.73 2.44
C ALA A 186 -3.51 -6.54 1.42
N ALA A 187 -3.00 -7.71 1.01
CA ALA A 187 -3.71 -8.61 0.11
C ALA A 187 -5.01 -9.16 0.72
N ARG A 188 -5.06 -9.41 2.04
CA ARG A 188 -6.29 -9.83 2.72
C ARG A 188 -7.30 -8.70 2.85
N LEU A 189 -6.86 -7.46 3.03
CA LEU A 189 -7.74 -6.30 3.05
C LEU A 189 -8.41 -6.08 1.70
N GLU A 190 -7.66 -6.22 0.61
CA GLU A 190 -8.22 -6.15 -0.76
C GLU A 190 -9.34 -7.18 -0.93
N SER A 191 -9.15 -8.38 -0.41
CA SER A 191 -10.16 -9.45 -0.52
C SER A 191 -11.48 -9.15 0.22
N LEU A 192 -11.48 -8.20 1.17
CA LEU A 192 -12.68 -7.74 1.88
C LEU A 192 -13.44 -6.62 1.14
N SER A 193 -12.84 -6.03 0.11
CA SER A 193 -13.48 -5.02 -0.73
C SER A 193 -14.58 -5.64 -1.59
N SER A 194 -15.69 -4.91 -1.72
CA SER A 194 -16.81 -5.28 -2.59
C SER A 194 -16.68 -4.75 -4.02
N GLY A 195 -15.74 -3.84 -4.25
CA GLY A 195 -15.45 -3.12 -5.49
C GLY A 195 -16.08 -1.72 -5.49
N GLY A 196 -15.30 -0.71 -5.91
CA GLY A 196 -15.65 0.72 -5.76
C GLY A 196 -15.37 1.27 -4.37
N ASP A 197 -14.75 0.45 -3.51
CA ASP A 197 -14.30 0.77 -2.16
C ASP A 197 -12.85 0.31 -1.94
N VAL A 198 -12.16 0.95 -1.01
CA VAL A 198 -10.86 0.52 -0.50
C VAL A 198 -10.96 0.20 0.99
N ILE A 199 -10.37 -0.92 1.39
CA ILE A 199 -10.26 -1.31 2.79
C ILE A 199 -8.89 -0.88 3.33
N ILE A 200 -8.88 -0.09 4.40
CA ILE A 200 -7.64 0.38 5.04
C ILE A 200 -7.55 -0.14 6.48
N SER A 201 -6.34 -0.51 6.89
CA SER A 201 -6.04 -0.90 8.28
C SER A 201 -5.93 0.29 9.23
N ALA A 202 -5.99 0.03 10.55
CA ALA A 202 -5.66 1.01 11.58
C ALA A 202 -4.33 1.73 11.35
N ALA A 203 -3.28 1.00 10.95
CA ALA A 203 -1.95 1.55 10.67
C ALA A 203 -1.94 2.61 9.54
N VAL A 204 -2.90 2.54 8.60
CA VAL A 204 -3.10 3.56 7.57
C VAL A 204 -3.98 4.68 8.11
N ARG A 205 -5.03 4.35 8.85
CA ARG A 205 -6.02 5.30 9.38
C ARG A 205 -5.44 6.33 10.36
N VAL A 206 -4.44 5.94 11.15
CA VAL A 206 -3.80 6.81 12.16
C VAL A 206 -2.83 7.83 11.55
N ASP A 207 -2.47 7.68 10.28
CA ASP A 207 -1.63 8.66 9.58
C ASP A 207 -2.35 10.04 9.53
N PRO A 208 -1.70 11.15 9.94
CA PRO A 208 -2.35 12.45 10.01
C PRO A 208 -2.89 12.95 8.67
N GLU A 209 -2.15 12.74 7.57
CA GLU A 209 -2.58 13.17 6.24
C GLU A 209 -3.75 12.32 5.73
N VAL A 210 -3.78 11.02 6.06
CA VAL A 210 -4.96 10.18 5.81
C VAL A 210 -6.14 10.67 6.63
N ALA A 211 -5.97 10.96 7.92
CA ALA A 211 -7.04 11.44 8.77
C ALA A 211 -7.63 12.77 8.28
N GLU A 212 -6.77 13.69 7.82
CA GLU A 212 -7.17 14.96 7.22
C GLU A 212 -7.93 14.75 5.91
N LEU A 213 -7.41 13.92 5.00
CA LEU A 213 -8.10 13.58 3.76
C LEU A 213 -9.50 12.99 4.03
N LEU A 214 -9.59 12.07 5.00
CA LEU A 214 -10.84 11.41 5.39
C LEU A 214 -11.81 12.31 6.17
N ALA A 215 -11.35 13.43 6.72
CA ALA A 215 -12.19 14.40 7.40
C ALA A 215 -12.86 15.37 6.41
N GLN A 216 -12.29 15.57 5.22
CA GLN A 216 -12.84 16.40 4.14
C GLN A 216 -13.94 15.66 3.34
N ALA A 217 -14.53 14.62 3.94
CA ALA A 217 -15.32 13.57 3.29
C ALA A 217 -16.72 13.97 2.81
N ASP A 218 -17.26 15.13 3.22
CA ASP A 218 -18.70 15.39 3.10
C ASP A 218 -19.26 15.32 1.66
N ASP A 219 -18.41 15.46 0.61
CA ASP A 219 -18.84 15.33 -0.79
C ASP A 219 -18.12 14.26 -1.63
N THR A 220 -16.89 13.83 -1.29
CA THR A 220 -16.06 13.05 -2.23
C THR A 220 -15.95 11.56 -1.90
N HIS A 221 -16.09 11.16 -0.63
CA HIS A 221 -15.94 9.78 -0.20
C HIS A 221 -16.63 9.54 1.16
N ARG A 222 -17.09 8.31 1.41
CA ARG A 222 -17.67 7.88 2.69
C ARG A 222 -16.75 6.90 3.38
N THR A 223 -16.63 7.04 4.69
CA THR A 223 -15.78 6.20 5.52
C THR A 223 -16.59 5.50 6.60
N GLU A 224 -16.50 4.17 6.67
CA GLU A 224 -17.25 3.33 7.61
C GLU A 224 -16.30 2.38 8.34
N PRO A 225 -16.20 2.43 9.69
CA PRO A 225 -15.41 1.48 10.46
C PRO A 225 -16.11 0.11 10.58
N PHE A 226 -15.34 -0.96 10.63
CA PHE A 226 -15.83 -2.31 10.89
C PHE A 226 -14.72 -3.21 11.45
N GLU A 227 -15.11 -4.33 12.06
CA GLU A 227 -14.18 -5.38 12.48
C GLU A 227 -14.25 -6.57 11.52
N ALA A 228 -13.10 -7.18 11.23
CA ALA A 228 -13.05 -8.45 10.52
C ALA A 228 -11.88 -9.32 10.98
N MET A 229 -12.05 -10.64 10.79
CA MET A 229 -10.94 -11.59 10.85
C MET A 229 -10.31 -11.72 9.47
N LEU A 230 -8.97 -11.74 9.43
CA LEU A 230 -8.24 -11.94 8.19
C LEU A 230 -7.83 -13.41 8.08
N LYS A 231 -8.07 -14.02 6.92
CA LYS A 231 -7.69 -15.42 6.66
C LYS A 231 -6.20 -15.63 6.91
N GLY A 232 -5.86 -16.56 7.82
CA GLY A 232 -4.48 -16.84 8.22
C GLY A 232 -4.01 -16.02 9.44
N PHE A 233 -4.90 -15.22 10.02
CA PHE A 233 -4.74 -14.51 11.28
C PHE A 233 -5.93 -14.88 12.20
N ASP A 234 -6.17 -16.19 12.34
CA ASP A 234 -7.45 -16.74 12.80
C ASP A 234 -7.73 -16.55 14.31
N GLU A 235 -6.83 -15.86 15.03
CA GLU A 235 -6.92 -15.56 16.46
C GLU A 235 -7.10 -14.06 16.76
N GLU A 236 -7.10 -13.20 15.74
CA GLU A 236 -7.12 -11.74 15.90
C GLU A 236 -8.26 -11.09 15.10
N ARG A 237 -8.92 -10.11 15.72
CA ARG A 237 -9.85 -9.20 15.03
C ARG A 237 -9.13 -7.91 14.70
N PHE A 238 -9.30 -7.46 13.46
CA PHE A 238 -8.72 -6.22 12.98
C PHE A 238 -9.80 -5.14 12.93
N GLU A 239 -9.50 -3.99 13.52
CA GLU A 239 -10.25 -2.75 13.25
C GLU A 239 -9.84 -2.21 11.88
N LEU A 240 -10.83 -2.05 11.00
CA LEU A 240 -10.66 -1.68 9.60
C LEU A 240 -11.63 -0.55 9.23
N TRP A 241 -11.33 0.13 8.13
CA TRP A 241 -12.19 1.15 7.57
C TRP A 241 -12.43 0.87 6.09
N ARG A 242 -13.69 0.93 5.69
CA ARG A 242 -14.09 0.95 4.29
C ARG A 242 -14.20 2.41 3.85
N VAL A 243 -13.51 2.76 2.77
CA VAL A 243 -13.57 4.07 2.14
C VAL A 243 -14.14 3.89 0.73
N ALA A 244 -15.33 4.44 0.47
CA ALA A 244 -16.01 4.34 -0.82
C ALA A 244 -16.20 5.73 -1.45
N LEU A 245 -16.25 5.82 -2.78
CA LEU A 245 -16.51 7.11 -3.45
C LEU A 245 -17.91 7.67 -3.10
N GLY A 246 -17.98 9.00 -2.94
CA GLY A 246 -19.22 9.75 -2.70
C GLY A 246 -20.08 9.84 -3.97
N ALA A 247 -21.38 10.12 -3.81
CA ALA A 247 -22.35 10.09 -4.91
C ALA A 247 -22.11 11.17 -5.99
N THR A 248 -21.44 12.27 -5.66
CA THR A 248 -21.14 13.41 -6.56
C THR A 248 -19.78 13.32 -7.24
N ALA A 249 -18.87 12.43 -6.79
CA ALA A 249 -17.59 12.19 -7.46
C ALA A 249 -17.75 11.52 -8.85
N ALA A 250 -18.93 10.97 -9.15
CA ALA A 250 -19.26 10.34 -10.43
C ALA A 250 -19.75 11.33 -11.53
N THR A 251 -19.93 12.62 -11.21
CA THR A 251 -20.39 13.62 -12.19
C THR A 251 -19.23 14.49 -12.68
N HIS A 252 -18.86 14.34 -13.96
CA HIS A 252 -17.98 15.27 -14.67
C HIS A 252 -18.54 16.71 -14.67
N PRO A 253 -17.70 17.75 -14.68
CA PRO A 253 -18.14 19.09 -15.07
C PRO A 253 -18.53 19.06 -16.56
N THR A 254 -19.77 19.42 -16.84
CA THR A 254 -20.29 19.60 -18.20
C THR A 254 -19.43 20.58 -18.97
N ALA A 255 -19.13 20.22 -20.23
CA ALA A 255 -18.41 21.03 -21.19
C ALA A 255 -18.98 22.46 -21.24
N VAL A 256 -18.08 23.44 -21.16
CA VAL A 256 -18.39 24.84 -21.47
C VAL A 256 -18.63 24.93 -22.98
N GLU A 257 -19.88 25.17 -23.37
CA GLU A 257 -20.25 25.53 -24.73
C GLU A 257 -19.49 26.79 -25.18
N ARG A 258 -18.91 26.72 -26.38
CA ARG A 258 -18.58 27.88 -27.22
C ARG A 258 -19.26 27.71 -28.57
#